data_AF-A0A939SQN8-F1
#
_entry.id   AF-A0A939SQN8-F1
#
_cell.length_a   1.000
_cell.length_b   1.000
_cell.length_c   1.000
_cell.angle_alpha   90.00
_cell.angle_beta   90.00
_cell.angle_gamma   90.00
#
_symmetry.space_group_name_H-M   'P 1'
#
loop_
_entity.id
_entity.type
_entity.pdbx_description
1 polymer ?
#
loop_
_entity_poly.entity_id
_entity_poly.type
_entity_poly.pdbx_seq_one_letter_code
_entity_poly.pdbx_strand_id
1 'polypeptide(L)'
;MYRKAPQKAKCNSVKAMGVPGSVISKGSKLNRGDGYQYETTEEGIIEPSGEIFLSIVAILPDINTTQDGDGSFGNSPAGTKLTLDISIPGVSSELVAIEPIVGGADIEQEELFRSRILEAYQNPSQGGNANDYVGGQKKCQSNTSMD
;
A
#
# COMPACT_ATOMS: atom_id res chain seq x y z
N MET A 1 -5.91 15.41 -13.63
CA MET A 1 -5.07 14.28 -13.18
C MET A 1 -4.47 14.63 -11.83
N TYR A 2 -4.33 13.68 -10.91
CA TYR A 2 -3.90 13.88 -9.52
C TYR A 2 -2.60 13.11 -9.25
N ARG A 3 -1.71 13.62 -8.38
CA ARG A 3 -0.46 12.94 -7.98
C ARG A 3 -0.80 11.65 -7.23
N LYS A 4 -0.04 10.56 -7.41
CA LYS A 4 -0.26 9.37 -6.58
C LYS A 4 0.00 9.69 -5.11
N ALA A 5 -0.98 9.40 -4.24
CA ALA A 5 -0.88 9.58 -2.80
C ALA A 5 0.21 8.69 -2.18
N PRO A 6 0.79 9.10 -1.02
CA PRO A 6 1.74 8.26 -0.30
C PRO A 6 1.09 6.94 0.14
N GLN A 7 1.90 5.88 0.22
CA GLN A 7 1.49 4.55 0.67
C GLN A 7 2.01 4.27 2.07
N LYS A 8 1.17 3.65 2.90
CA LYS A 8 1.51 3.24 4.26
C LYS A 8 2.25 1.91 4.25
N ALA A 9 3.40 1.86 4.90
CA ALA A 9 4.10 0.62 5.19
C ALA A 9 3.27 -0.28 6.12
N LYS A 10 3.41 -1.60 5.98
CA LYS A 10 2.65 -2.61 6.72
C LYS A 10 3.54 -3.76 7.13
N CYS A 11 3.15 -4.45 8.19
CA CYS A 11 3.70 -5.74 8.60
C CYS A 11 2.57 -6.56 9.23
N ASN A 12 2.47 -7.84 8.90
CA ASN A 12 1.42 -8.73 9.41
C ASN A 12 1.90 -9.62 10.57
N SER A 13 3.15 -9.45 10.99
CA SER A 13 3.81 -10.31 11.97
C SER A 13 4.66 -9.48 12.93
N VAL A 14 3.97 -8.80 13.85
CA VAL A 14 4.59 -8.11 14.99
C VAL A 14 4.32 -8.92 16.25
N LYS A 15 5.39 -9.39 16.89
CA LYS A 15 5.30 -10.17 18.12
C LYS A 15 5.15 -9.25 19.32
N ALA A 16 4.12 -9.50 20.11
CA ALA A 16 3.97 -8.96 21.46
C ALA A 16 4.04 -10.08 22.50
N MET A 17 4.46 -9.74 23.71
CA MET A 17 4.55 -10.67 24.83
C MET A 17 3.82 -10.10 26.04
N GLY A 18 3.31 -10.95 26.91
CA GLY A 18 2.58 -10.50 28.09
C GLY A 18 2.00 -11.62 28.94
N VAL A 19 1.10 -11.22 29.83
CA VAL A 19 0.27 -12.12 30.64
C VAL A 19 -0.87 -12.63 29.75
N PRO A 20 -1.12 -13.96 29.73
CA PRO A 20 -2.26 -14.53 28.99
C PRO A 20 -3.59 -13.84 29.33
N GLY A 21 -4.38 -13.54 28.30
CA GLY A 21 -5.66 -12.85 28.43
C GLY A 21 -5.58 -11.31 28.43
N SER A 22 -4.37 -10.72 28.47
CA SER A 22 -4.21 -9.28 28.22
C SER A 22 -4.62 -8.93 26.80
N VAL A 23 -5.30 -7.80 26.64
CA VAL A 23 -5.86 -7.34 25.35
C VAL A 23 -5.05 -6.18 24.80
N ILE A 24 -4.65 -6.28 23.54
CA ILE A 24 -4.10 -5.19 22.73
C ILE A 24 -5.18 -4.80 21.73
N SER A 25 -5.79 -3.62 21.92
CA SER A 25 -6.87 -3.15 21.06
C SER A 25 -6.36 -2.77 19.66
N LYS A 26 -7.27 -2.79 18.69
CA LYS A 26 -7.04 -2.15 17.38
C LYS A 26 -6.76 -0.65 17.59
N GLY A 27 -5.80 -0.11 16.85
CA GLY A 27 -5.40 1.30 16.92
C GLY A 27 -4.42 1.62 18.05
N SER A 28 -3.90 0.62 18.77
CA SER A 28 -2.80 0.82 19.71
C SER A 28 -1.58 1.35 18.96
N LYS A 29 -1.04 2.48 19.43
CA LYS A 29 0.08 3.16 18.80
C LYS A 29 1.42 2.57 19.23
N LEU A 30 2.33 2.47 18.27
CA LEU A 30 3.66 1.92 18.41
C LEU A 30 4.68 2.91 17.85
N ASN A 31 5.75 3.17 18.61
CA ASN A 31 6.81 4.08 18.27
C ASN A 31 8.08 3.31 17.89
N ARG A 32 8.66 3.60 16.73
CA ARG A 32 10.03 3.19 16.40
C ARG A 32 11.02 4.13 17.08
N GLY A 33 12.25 3.66 17.29
CA GLY A 33 13.28 4.41 18.03
C GLY A 33 13.66 5.79 17.46
N ASP A 34 13.28 6.09 16.21
CA ASP A 34 13.46 7.38 15.55
C ASP A 34 12.21 8.28 15.58
N GLY A 35 11.15 7.84 16.27
CA GLY A 35 9.89 8.57 16.40
C GLY A 35 8.84 8.26 15.33
N TYR A 36 9.14 7.42 14.34
CA TYR A 36 8.15 7.02 13.34
C TYR A 36 7.06 6.12 13.98
N GLN A 37 5.78 6.41 13.69
CA GLN A 37 4.65 5.75 14.36
C GLN A 37 3.93 4.72 13.47
N TYR A 38 3.42 3.68 14.13
CA TYR A 38 2.55 2.65 13.57
C TYR A 38 1.33 2.46 14.47
N GLU A 39 0.28 1.83 13.94
CA GLU A 39 -0.90 1.43 14.68
C GLU A 39 -1.24 -0.03 14.41
N THR A 40 -1.76 -0.75 15.41
CA THR A 40 -2.32 -2.10 15.22
C THR A 40 -3.58 -2.06 14.37
N THR A 41 -3.72 -2.99 13.43
CA THR A 41 -4.90 -3.03 12.53
C THR A 41 -6.03 -3.92 13.04
N GLU A 42 -5.74 -4.71 14.07
CA GLU A 42 -6.65 -5.67 14.68
C GLU A 42 -6.47 -5.69 16.21
N GLU A 43 -7.46 -6.26 16.89
CA GLU A 43 -7.34 -6.59 18.30
C GLU A 43 -6.65 -7.95 18.45
N GLY A 44 -5.75 -8.08 19.43
CA GLY A 44 -5.16 -9.36 19.80
C GLY A 44 -5.21 -9.58 21.30
N ILE A 45 -5.33 -10.85 21.68
CA ILE A 45 -5.33 -11.29 23.07
C ILE A 45 -4.09 -12.16 23.24
N ILE A 46 -3.29 -11.89 24.28
CA ILE A 46 -2.11 -12.70 24.58
C ILE A 46 -2.55 -14.15 24.84
N GLU A 47 -1.99 -15.08 24.06
CA GLU A 47 -2.32 -16.50 24.16
C GLU A 47 -1.75 -17.12 25.45
N PRO A 48 -2.17 -18.35 25.83
CA PRO A 48 -1.57 -19.06 26.97
C PRO A 48 -0.06 -19.26 26.89
N SER A 49 0.54 -19.17 25.71
CA SER A 49 2.00 -19.18 25.49
C SER A 49 2.70 -17.92 26.04
N GLY A 50 1.96 -16.84 26.30
CA GLY A 50 2.49 -15.53 26.67
C GLY A 50 2.87 -14.65 25.48
N GLU A 51 2.55 -15.07 24.25
CA GLU A 51 2.83 -14.33 23.01
C GLU A 51 1.57 -14.13 22.17
N ILE A 52 1.62 -13.17 21.23
CA ILE A 52 0.64 -12.98 20.15
C ILE A 52 1.35 -12.34 18.94
N PHE A 53 0.82 -12.57 17.75
CA PHE A 53 1.23 -11.90 16.52
C PHE A 53 0.13 -10.98 16.03
N LEU A 54 0.51 -9.75 15.69
CA LEU A 54 -0.40 -8.68 15.28
C LEU A 54 0.03 -8.08 13.94
N SER A 55 -0.96 -7.60 13.19
CA SER A 55 -0.74 -6.76 12.03
C SER A 55 -0.69 -5.27 12.41
N ILE A 56 0.20 -4.53 11.77
CA ILE A 56 0.39 -3.08 11.95
C ILE A 56 0.41 -2.35 10.62
N VAL A 57 0.11 -1.06 10.67
CA VAL A 57 0.22 -0.13 9.55
C VAL A 57 0.88 1.19 10.00
N ALA A 58 1.69 1.78 9.14
CA ALA A 58 2.31 3.08 9.37
C ALA A 58 1.25 4.19 9.51
N ILE A 59 1.49 5.10 10.45
CA ILE A 59 0.79 6.37 10.53
C ILE A 59 1.60 7.36 9.69
N LEU A 60 1.01 7.87 8.61
CA LEU A 60 1.69 8.90 7.80
C LEU A 60 1.70 10.22 8.57
N PRO A 61 2.81 10.97 8.54
CA PRO A 61 2.83 12.34 9.04
C PRO A 61 1.86 13.22 8.24
N ASP A 62 1.52 14.37 8.81
CA ASP A 62 0.63 15.32 8.14
C ASP A 62 1.27 15.80 6.83
N ILE A 63 0.52 15.75 5.74
CA ILE A 63 0.94 16.20 4.41
C ILE A 63 1.25 17.70 4.38
N ASN A 64 0.71 18.47 5.33
CA ASN A 64 1.04 19.90 5.48
C ASN A 64 2.40 20.12 6.16
N THR A 65 2.91 19.11 6.85
CA THR A 65 4.23 19.15 7.51
C THR A 65 5.32 18.46 6.69
N THR A 66 4.96 17.51 5.84
CA THR A 66 5.90 16.71 5.04
C THR A 66 5.44 16.75 3.59
N GLN A 67 6.18 17.49 2.75
CA GLN A 67 5.81 17.71 1.35
C GLN A 67 5.67 16.40 0.56
N ASP A 68 6.41 15.37 0.98
CA ASP A 68 6.44 14.07 0.33
C ASP A 68 5.61 12.98 1.05
N GLY A 69 5.00 13.29 2.20
CA GLY A 69 4.18 12.37 3.00
C GLY A 69 4.93 11.25 3.71
N ASP A 70 6.26 11.17 3.53
CA ASP A 70 7.23 10.28 4.18
C ASP A 70 6.82 8.81 4.30
N GLY A 71 6.02 8.29 3.37
CA GLY A 71 5.57 6.90 3.40
C GLY A 71 6.73 5.91 3.32
N SER A 72 7.80 6.25 2.59
CA SER A 72 8.99 5.39 2.47
C SER A 72 9.78 5.25 3.78
N PHE A 73 9.73 6.26 4.65
CA PHE A 73 10.37 6.24 5.97
C PHE A 73 9.75 5.20 6.91
N GLY A 74 8.48 4.82 6.69
CA GLY A 74 7.82 3.75 7.43
C GLY A 74 8.35 2.35 7.12
N ASN A 75 9.22 2.17 6.12
CA ASN A 75 9.82 0.86 5.85
C ASN A 75 10.91 0.54 6.88
N SER A 76 10.96 -0.71 7.34
CA SER A 76 11.96 -1.18 8.32
C SER A 76 12.30 -2.66 8.09
N PRO A 77 13.54 -3.10 8.36
CA PRO A 77 13.89 -4.52 8.29
C PRO A 77 13.17 -5.34 9.36
N ALA A 78 13.15 -6.66 9.18
CA ALA A 78 12.77 -7.59 10.24
C ALA A 78 13.68 -7.42 11.48
N GLY A 79 13.13 -7.70 12.66
CA GLY A 79 13.78 -7.48 13.95
C GLY A 79 13.65 -6.04 14.48
N THR A 80 12.93 -5.16 13.78
CA THR A 80 12.71 -3.79 14.25
C THR A 80 11.92 -3.80 15.56
N LYS A 81 12.49 -3.15 16.58
CA LYS A 81 11.85 -2.94 17.89
C LYS A 81 10.89 -1.76 17.81
N LEU A 82 9.72 -1.95 18.40
CA LEU A 82 8.66 -0.96 18.52
C LEU A 82 8.25 -0.85 19.98
N THR A 83 7.94 0.36 20.45
CA THR A 83 7.49 0.58 21.83
C THR A 83 6.05 1.04 21.87
N LEU A 84 5.27 0.57 22.83
CA LEU A 84 3.91 1.05 23.06
C LEU A 84 3.93 2.53 23.45
N ASP A 85 3.13 3.34 22.74
CA ASP A 85 2.94 4.76 23.04
C ASP A 85 2.20 4.95 24.38
N ILE A 86 1.22 4.07 24.63
CA ILE A 86 0.48 3.98 25.89
C ILE A 86 0.67 2.58 26.47
N SER A 87 1.15 2.50 27.71
CA SER A 87 1.36 1.23 28.39
C SER A 87 0.02 0.48 28.56
N ILE A 88 0.02 -0.81 28.21
CA ILE A 88 -1.13 -1.70 28.36
C ILE A 88 -0.85 -2.66 29.52
N PRO A 89 -1.71 -2.73 30.57
CA PRO A 89 -1.49 -3.64 31.70
C PRO A 89 -1.33 -5.11 31.27
N GLY A 90 -0.24 -5.72 31.75
CA GLY A 90 0.09 -7.11 31.44
C GLY A 90 0.71 -7.34 30.06
N VAL A 91 0.96 -6.30 29.26
CA VAL A 91 1.68 -6.41 27.97
C VAL A 91 3.07 -5.78 28.12
N SER A 92 4.08 -6.42 27.52
CA SER A 92 5.42 -5.86 27.38
C SER A 92 5.38 -4.53 26.61
N SER A 93 6.11 -3.52 27.09
CA SER A 93 6.20 -2.23 26.41
C SER A 93 6.95 -2.30 25.08
N GLU A 94 7.80 -3.30 24.87
CA GLU A 94 8.53 -3.54 23.62
C GLU A 94 7.89 -4.70 22.84
N LEU A 95 7.66 -4.46 21.55
CA LEU A 95 7.21 -5.40 20.52
C LEU A 95 8.30 -5.52 19.45
N VAL A 96 8.30 -6.62 18.70
CA VAL A 96 9.30 -6.86 17.63
C VAL A 96 8.60 -7.24 16.33
N ALA A 97 8.88 -6.50 15.25
CA ALA A 97 8.46 -6.88 13.91
C ALA A 97 9.28 -8.10 13.45
N ILE A 98 8.65 -9.28 13.37
CA ILE A 98 9.32 -10.53 12.96
C ILE A 98 9.52 -10.56 11.44
N GLU A 99 8.59 -9.98 10.71
CA GLU A 99 8.71 -9.71 9.28
C GLU A 99 9.09 -8.25 9.01
N PRO A 100 9.70 -7.94 7.86
CA PRO A 100 10.00 -6.55 7.51
C PRO A 100 8.72 -5.73 7.36
N ILE A 101 8.79 -4.46 7.75
CA ILE A 101 7.73 -3.48 7.53
C ILE A 101 7.96 -2.88 6.13
N VAL A 102 7.04 -3.11 5.20
CA VAL A 102 7.25 -2.81 3.77
C VAL A 102 6.01 -2.20 3.10
N GLY A 103 6.16 -1.72 1.87
CA GLY A 103 5.07 -1.13 1.08
C GLY A 103 4.83 0.35 1.34
N GLY A 104 5.68 0.98 2.15
CA GLY A 104 5.73 2.42 2.32
C GLY A 104 6.33 3.10 1.10
N ALA A 105 5.66 4.14 0.60
CA ALA A 105 6.14 4.94 -0.52
C ALA A 105 5.70 6.40 -0.36
N ASP A 106 6.55 7.32 -0.79
CA ASP A 106 6.26 8.75 -0.75
C ASP A 106 5.23 9.12 -1.83
N ILE A 107 4.65 10.32 -1.69
CA ILE A 107 3.84 10.91 -2.74
C ILE A 107 4.70 11.05 -4.02
N GLU A 108 4.10 10.81 -5.17
CA GLU A 108 4.82 10.90 -6.43
C GLU A 108 5.29 12.34 -6.71
N GLN A 109 6.57 12.53 -7.03
CA GLN A 109 7.15 13.85 -7.32
C GLN A 109 6.54 14.51 -8.56
N GLU A 110 6.51 15.85 -8.58
CA GLU A 110 5.86 16.65 -9.63
C GLU A 110 6.45 16.43 -11.03
N GLU A 111 7.75 16.17 -11.14
CA GLU A 111 8.43 15.94 -12.43
C GLU A 111 8.04 14.59 -13.07
N LEU A 112 7.86 13.55 -12.25
CA LEU A 112 7.35 12.25 -12.71
C LEU A 112 5.87 12.34 -13.10
N PHE A 113 5.11 13.22 -12.43
CA PHE A 113 3.75 13.53 -12.84
C PHE A 113 3.72 14.23 -14.20
N ARG A 114 4.54 15.26 -14.43
CA ARG A 114 4.62 15.97 -15.72
C ARG A 114 5.05 15.07 -16.87
N SER A 115 6.04 14.21 -16.64
CA SER A 115 6.52 13.26 -17.66
C SER A 115 5.42 12.29 -18.11
N ARG A 116 4.62 11.74 -17.18
CA ARG A 116 3.46 10.90 -17.55
C ARG A 116 2.35 11.66 -18.26
N ILE A 117 2.12 12.92 -17.90
CA ILE A 117 1.15 13.79 -18.59
C ILE A 117 1.62 14.04 -20.03
N LEU A 118 2.91 14.32 -20.21
CA LEU A 118 3.48 14.55 -21.54
C LEU A 118 3.46 13.27 -22.37
N GLU A 119 3.79 12.12 -21.79
CA GLU A 119 3.71 10.82 -22.45
C GLU A 119 2.26 10.47 -22.83
N ALA A 120 1.29 10.70 -21.94
CA ALA A 120 -0.13 10.52 -22.24
C ALA A 120 -0.63 11.48 -23.33
N TYR A 121 -0.08 12.70 -23.41
CA TYR A 121 -0.39 13.68 -24.45
C TYR A 121 0.27 13.34 -25.80
N GLN A 122 1.48 12.75 -25.77
CA GLN A 122 2.19 12.29 -26.96
C GLN A 122 1.64 10.95 -27.49
N ASN A 123 0.96 10.19 -26.65
CA ASN A 123 0.37 8.90 -26.99
C ASN A 123 -1.15 8.91 -26.78
N PRO A 124 -1.90 9.84 -27.43
CA PRO A 124 -3.35 9.75 -27.44
C PRO A 124 -3.65 8.43 -28.16
N SER A 125 -4.34 7.51 -27.47
CA SER A 125 -4.70 6.20 -27.99
C SER A 125 -4.93 6.25 -29.49
N GLN A 126 -4.07 5.61 -30.28
CA GLN A 126 -4.31 5.29 -31.68
C GLN A 126 -5.48 4.29 -31.70
N GLY A 127 -6.69 4.78 -31.40
CA GLY A 127 -7.94 4.10 -31.67
C GLY A 127 -8.01 3.96 -33.17
N GLY A 128 -7.61 2.78 -33.64
CA GLY A 128 -7.36 2.51 -35.03
C GLY A 128 -8.53 2.92 -35.92
N ASN A 129 -8.20 3.68 -36.95
CA ASN A 129 -8.79 3.43 -38.26
C ASN A 129 -7.71 3.64 -39.32
N ALA A 130 -6.81 2.66 -39.41
CA ALA A 130 -5.92 2.51 -40.55
C ALA A 130 -6.30 1.21 -41.27
N ASN A 131 -7.03 1.40 -42.38
CA ASN A 131 -7.25 0.48 -43.50
C ASN A 131 -8.44 -0.49 -43.39
N ASP A 132 -9.58 -0.08 -43.94
CA ASP A 132 -10.44 -0.99 -44.69
C ASP A 132 -10.33 -0.60 -46.18
N TYR A 133 -9.17 -0.91 -46.76
CA TYR A 133 -8.95 -0.89 -48.21
C TYR A 133 -8.43 -2.25 -48.66
N VAL A 134 -9.22 -2.80 -49.60
CA VAL A 134 -8.90 -3.76 -50.67
C VAL A 134 -9.02 -5.27 -50.36
N GLY A 135 -10.09 -5.88 -50.91
CA GLY A 135 -9.88 -6.91 -51.94
C GLY A 135 -10.74 -8.18 -51.87
N GLY A 136 -11.80 -8.25 -52.69
CA GLY A 136 -12.13 -9.49 -53.41
C GLY A 136 -13.49 -10.15 -53.13
N GLN A 137 -14.59 -9.58 -53.63
CA GLN A 137 -15.75 -10.40 -54.00
C GLN A 137 -15.48 -11.06 -55.36
N LYS A 138 -15.17 -12.35 -55.36
CA LYS A 138 -15.34 -13.24 -56.52
C LYS A 138 -16.36 -14.34 -56.19
N LYS A 139 -17.47 -14.24 -56.93
CA LYS A 139 -18.42 -15.28 -57.37
C LYS A 139 -19.39 -15.88 -56.34
N CYS A 140 -20.66 -15.50 -56.48
CA CYS A 140 -21.76 -16.45 -56.66
C CYS A 140 -22.48 -16.12 -57.97
N GLN A 141 -22.66 -17.15 -58.81
CA GLN A 141 -23.24 -17.09 -60.15
C GLN A 141 -24.77 -16.99 -60.13
N SER A 142 -25.32 -16.45 -61.23
CA SER A 142 -26.62 -16.80 -61.84
C SER A 142 -27.88 -16.41 -61.02
N ASN A 143 -29.02 -16.00 -61.58
CA ASN A 143 -29.52 -15.96 -62.94
C ASN A 143 -30.86 -15.20 -62.92
N THR A 144 -31.31 -14.73 -64.09
CA THR A 144 -32.74 -14.52 -64.45
C THR A 144 -33.42 -13.27 -63.88
N SER A 145 -34.27 -12.49 -64.56
CA SER A 145 -34.61 -12.13 -65.95
C SER A 145 -35.88 -11.27 -65.82
N MET A 146 -36.22 -10.50 -66.87
CA MET A 146 -37.56 -9.95 -67.16
C MET A 146 -38.01 -8.80 -66.22
N ASP A 147 -38.48 -7.64 -66.68
CA ASP A 147 -39.02 -7.17 -67.96
C ASP A 147 -38.57 -5.70 -68.19
#